data_AF-A0A838I7C3-F1
#
_entry.id   AF-A0A838I7C3-F1
#
_cell.length_a   1.000
_cell.length_b   1.000
_cell.length_c   1.000
_cell.angle_alpha   90.00
_cell.angle_beta   90.00
_cell.angle_gamma   90.00
#
_symmetry.space_group_name_H-M   'P 1'
#
loop_
_entity.id
_entity.type
_entity.pdbx_description
1 polymer ?
#
loop_
_entity_poly.entity_id
_entity_poly.type
_entity_poly.pdbx_seq_one_letter_code
_entity_poly.pdbx_strand_id
1 'polypeptide(L)'
;MADRARRKRRRLSRSGEFERVYREGRSHASRHLVIYAFPRADADAPRLGVSVGRKLGGAVERTRVKRLLREAFWGQAAGLPEGLD
;
A
#
# COMPACT_ATOMS: atom_id res chain seq x y z
N MET A 1 18.00 8.61 -8.86
CA MET A 1 18.19 8.26 -7.43
C MET A 1 17.17 8.91 -6.48
N ALA A 2 16.63 10.11 -6.76
CA ALA A 2 15.69 10.82 -5.89
C ALA A 2 14.32 10.13 -5.64
N ASP A 3 13.79 9.39 -6.63
CA ASP A 3 12.45 8.77 -6.54
C ASP A 3 12.35 7.71 -5.41
N ARG A 4 13.43 6.94 -5.18
CA ARG A 4 13.43 5.86 -4.19
C ARG A 4 13.34 6.37 -2.75
N ALA A 5 13.98 7.50 -2.45
CA ALA A 5 13.88 8.17 -1.15
C ALA A 5 12.48 8.77 -0.94
N ARG A 6 11.87 9.32 -2.00
CA ARG A 6 10.51 9.85 -1.98
C ARG A 6 9.46 8.74 -1.77
N ARG A 7 9.66 7.55 -2.36
CA ARG A 7 8.83 6.35 -2.08
C ARG A 7 8.98 5.86 -0.63
N LYS A 8 10.15 6.04 0.01
CA LYS A 8 10.37 5.62 1.40
C LYS A 8 9.53 6.43 2.41
N ARG A 9 9.32 7.73 2.14
CA ARG A 9 8.44 8.61 2.94
C ARG A 9 6.95 8.35 2.72
N ARG A 10 6.58 7.79 1.56
CA ARG A 10 5.20 7.44 1.20
C ARG A 10 4.80 6.01 1.57
N ARG A 11 5.28 5.52 2.72
CA ARG A 11 5.05 4.14 3.17
C ARG A 11 4.15 4.11 4.40
N LEU A 12 3.04 3.38 4.31
CA LEU A 12 2.23 2.98 5.46
C LEU A 12 2.91 1.76 6.10
N SER A 13 3.39 1.89 7.34
CA SER A 13 4.14 0.79 7.98
C SER A 13 3.84 0.56 9.45
N ARG A 14 3.11 1.45 10.12
CA ARG A 14 2.78 1.27 11.54
C ARG A 14 1.54 0.39 11.67
N SER A 15 1.55 -0.57 12.58
CA SER A 15 0.43 -1.51 12.78
C SER A 15 -0.89 -0.79 13.04
N GLY A 16 -0.89 0.25 13.87
CA GLY A 16 -2.10 1.05 14.14
C GLY A 16 -2.65 1.78 12.89
N GLU A 17 -1.79 2.14 11.93
CA GLU A 17 -2.26 2.70 10.65
C GLU A 17 -2.94 1.62 9.80
N PHE A 18 -2.37 0.42 9.74
CA PHE A 18 -3.01 -0.71 9.06
C PHE A 18 -4.35 -1.06 9.71
N GLU A 19 -4.40 -1.14 11.04
CA GLU A 19 -5.64 -1.43 11.77
C GLU A 19 -6.72 -0.38 11.47
N ARG A 20 -6.38 0.91 11.48
CA ARG A 20 -7.30 1.98 11.11
C ARG A 20 -7.83 1.80 9.68
N VAL A 21 -6.94 1.58 8.71
CA VAL A 21 -7.32 1.36 7.30
C VAL A 21 -8.24 0.15 7.16
N TYR A 22 -8.00 -0.93 7.89
CA TYR A 22 -8.86 -2.12 7.86
C TYR A 22 -10.22 -1.91 8.52
N ARG A 23 -10.30 -1.12 9.58
CA ARG A 23 -11.53 -0.90 10.36
C ARG A 23 -12.42 0.19 9.78
N GLU A 24 -11.82 1.27 9.31
CA GLU A 24 -12.50 2.51 8.94
C GLU A 24 -12.41 2.83 7.45
N GLY A 25 -11.50 2.16 6.72
CA GLY A 25 -11.34 2.35 5.29
C GLY A 25 -12.41 1.63 4.46
N ARG A 26 -12.53 2.04 3.20
CA ARG A 26 -13.31 1.33 2.19
C ARG A 26 -12.46 0.19 1.62
N SER A 27 -13.10 -0.92 1.28
CA SER A 27 -12.42 -2.04 0.64
C SER A 27 -13.04 -2.41 -0.70
N HIS A 28 -12.20 -2.93 -1.59
CA HIS A 28 -12.62 -3.56 -2.83
C HIS A 28 -11.86 -4.88 -2.99
N ALA A 29 -12.60 -5.97 -3.11
CA ALA A 29 -12.05 -7.31 -3.27
C ALA A 29 -12.11 -7.76 -4.73
N SER A 30 -11.02 -8.36 -5.19
CA SER A 30 -10.92 -9.05 -6.47
C SER A 30 -10.47 -10.50 -6.24
N ARG A 31 -10.35 -11.27 -7.34
CA ARG A 31 -9.86 -12.66 -7.29
C ARG A 31 -8.47 -12.80 -6.64
N HIS A 32 -7.60 -11.80 -6.78
CA HIS A 32 -6.18 -11.92 -6.43
C HIS A 32 -5.74 -11.01 -5.28
N LEU A 33 -6.49 -9.96 -4.99
CA LEU A 33 -6.12 -8.94 -4.01
C LEU A 33 -7.35 -8.25 -3.45
N VAL A 34 -7.21 -7.75 -2.22
CA VAL A 34 -8.14 -6.81 -1.59
C VAL A 34 -7.40 -5.50 -1.42
N ILE A 35 -7.97 -4.42 -1.93
CA ILE A 35 -7.47 -3.06 -1.73
C ILE A 35 -8.29 -2.43 -0.62
N TYR A 36 -7.61 -1.79 0.31
CA TYR A 36 -8.23 -0.88 1.27
C TYR A 36 -7.78 0.53 0.95
N ALA A 37 -8.67 1.49 1.15
CA ALA A 37 -8.39 2.91 0.97
C ALA A 37 -9.00 3.71 2.13
N PHE A 38 -8.19 4.57 2.73
CA PHE A 38 -8.60 5.47 3.81
C PHE A 38 -8.20 6.91 3.48
N PRO A 39 -9.16 7.87 3.44
CA PRO A 39 -8.83 9.28 3.25
C PRO A 39 -8.25 9.85 4.54
N ARG A 40 -7.05 10.45 4.44
CA ARG A 40 -6.44 11.27 5.50
C ARG A 40 -6.88 12.72 5.35
N ALA A 41 -6.72 13.47 6.44
CA ALA A 41 -7.02 14.90 6.48
C ALA A 41 -5.94 15.77 5.80
N ASP A 42 -4.74 15.23 5.59
CA ASP A 42 -3.65 15.91 4.90
C ASP A 42 -3.76 15.74 3.36
N ALA A 43 -3.19 16.69 2.63
CA ALA A 43 -3.07 16.64 1.16
C ALA A 43 -1.70 16.07 0.73
N ASP A 44 -1.03 15.27 1.55
CA ASP A 44 0.24 14.68 1.14
C ASP A 44 0.01 13.60 0.09
N ALA A 45 1.05 13.32 -0.69
CA ALA A 45 1.05 12.23 -1.65
C ALA A 45 0.57 10.89 -1.01
N PRO A 46 -0.12 10.04 -1.79
CA PRO A 46 -0.68 8.79 -1.28
C PRO A 46 0.41 7.89 -0.70
N ARG A 47 0.07 7.18 0.37
CA ARG A 47 0.94 6.21 1.04
C ARG A 47 0.51 4.80 0.68
N LEU A 48 1.46 3.87 0.70
CA LEU A 48 1.19 2.46 0.40
C LEU A 48 1.63 1.56 1.55
N GLY A 49 0.71 0.71 1.98
CA GLY A 49 0.97 -0.48 2.79
C GLY A 49 0.78 -1.75 1.97
N VAL A 50 1.62 -2.78 2.16
CA VAL A 50 1.44 -4.08 1.49
C VAL A 50 1.50 -5.20 2.52
N SER A 51 0.36 -5.84 2.74
CA SER A 51 0.24 -7.06 3.55
C SER A 51 0.26 -8.29 2.66
N VAL A 52 1.03 -9.31 3.06
CA VAL A 52 1.07 -10.60 2.37
C VAL A 52 1.13 -11.71 3.42
N GLY A 53 0.09 -12.54 3.44
CA GLY A 53 -0.06 -13.64 4.40
C GLY A 53 0.98 -14.75 4.21
N ARG A 54 1.23 -15.53 5.27
CA ARG A 54 2.13 -16.70 5.24
C ARG A 54 1.64 -17.81 4.31
N LYS A 55 0.32 -17.88 4.06
CA LYS A 55 -0.32 -18.87 3.16
C LYS A 55 0.16 -18.78 1.71
N LEU A 56 0.72 -17.63 1.29
CA LEU A 56 1.19 -17.42 -0.08
C LEU A 56 2.54 -18.11 -0.38
N GLY A 57 3.29 -18.50 0.65
CA GLY A 57 4.60 -19.14 0.49
C GLY A 57 5.68 -18.58 1.43
N GLY A 58 6.93 -18.92 1.11
CA GLY A 58 8.12 -18.58 1.88
C GLY A 58 8.48 -17.09 1.90
N ALA A 59 9.63 -16.77 2.48
CA ALA A 59 10.09 -15.38 2.56
C ALA A 59 10.39 -14.77 1.18
N VAL A 60 10.91 -15.59 0.25
CA VAL A 60 11.31 -15.15 -1.09
C VAL A 60 10.10 -14.84 -1.95
N GLU A 61 9.11 -15.72 -2.00
CA GLU A 61 7.86 -15.58 -2.75
C GLU A 61 7.09 -14.35 -2.27
N ARG A 62 6.92 -14.21 -0.95
CA ARG A 62 6.24 -13.04 -0.37
C ARG A 62 7.00 -11.74 -0.67
N THR A 63 8.33 -11.77 -0.67
CA THR A 63 9.14 -10.58 -1.01
C THR A 63 8.98 -10.20 -2.48
N ARG A 64 8.97 -11.19 -3.38
CA ARG A 64 8.72 -10.98 -4.81
C ARG A 64 7.34 -10.36 -5.03
N VAL A 65 6.30 -10.90 -4.41
CA VAL A 65 4.93 -10.38 -4.51
C VAL A 65 4.85 -8.94 -4.00
N LYS A 66 5.42 -8.65 -2.81
CA LYS A 66 5.46 -7.27 -2.31
C LYS A 66 6.19 -6.31 -3.26
N ARG A 67 7.26 -6.76 -3.92
CA ARG A 67 7.99 -5.92 -4.89
C ARG A 67 7.12 -5.63 -6.12
N LEU A 68 6.49 -6.64 -6.69
CA LEU A 68 5.60 -6.50 -7.85
C LEU A 68 4.43 -5.55 -7.54
N LEU A 69 3.75 -5.74 -6.41
CA LEU A 69 2.64 -4.89 -5.99
C LEU A 69 3.07 -3.43 -5.79
N ARG A 70 4.25 -3.19 -5.22
CA ARG A 70 4.79 -1.83 -5.08
C ARG A 70 5.08 -1.18 -6.42
N GLU A 71 5.75 -1.88 -7.33
CA GLU A 71 6.04 -1.30 -8.65
C GLU A 71 4.75 -1.00 -9.43
N ALA A 72 3.78 -1.91 -9.41
CA ALA A 72 2.49 -1.71 -10.04
C ALA A 72 1.76 -0.48 -9.47
N PHE A 73 1.70 -0.34 -8.15
CA PHE A 73 1.10 0.84 -7.50
C PHE A 73 1.82 2.14 -7.88
N TRP A 74 3.16 2.17 -7.79
CA TRP A 74 3.90 3.39 -8.08
C TRP A 74 3.87 3.79 -9.55
N GLY A 75 3.64 2.83 -10.46
CA GLY A 75 3.36 3.11 -11.87
C GLY A 75 2.03 3.84 -12.11
N GLN A 76 1.09 3.79 -11.16
CA GLN A 76 -0.24 4.42 -11.25
C GLN A 76 -0.43 5.59 -10.27
N ALA A 77 0.48 5.77 -9.31
CA ALA A 77 0.32 6.69 -8.18
C ALA A 77 0.13 8.17 -8.56
N ALA A 78 0.52 8.59 -9.77
CA ALA A 78 0.32 9.95 -10.24
C ALA A 78 -1.16 10.30 -10.52
N GLY A 79 -2.00 9.29 -10.77
CA GLY A 79 -3.44 9.48 -11.00
C GLY A 79 -4.31 9.24 -9.76
N LEU A 80 -3.70 8.98 -8.60
CA LEU A 80 -4.43 8.75 -7.36
C LEU A 80 -4.68 10.06 -6.62
N PRO A 81 -5.83 10.20 -5.94
CA PRO A 81 -6.07 11.32 -5.04
C PRO A 81 -4.98 11.44 -3.97
N GLU A 82 -4.66 12.69 -3.62
CA GLU A 82 -3.84 13.00 -2.47
C GLU A 82 -4.53 12.59 -1.16
N GLY A 83 -3.77 12.48 -0.09
CA GLY A 83 -4.28 12.13 1.24
C GLY A 83 -4.70 10.67 1.39
N LEU A 84 -4.51 9.79 0.41
CA LEU A 84 -4.91 8.38 0.56
C LEU A 84 -3.87 7.53 1.31
N ASP A 85 -4.36 6.69 2.20
CA ASP A 85 -3.69 5.52 2.79
C ASP A 85 -4.20 4.22 2.18
#